data_AF-A0A376LJ80-F1
#
_entry.id   AF-A0A376LJ80-F1
#
_cell.length_a   1.000
_cell.length_b   1.000
_cell.length_c   1.000
_cell.angle_alpha   90.00
_cell.angle_beta   90.00
_cell.angle_gamma   90.00
#
_symmetry.space_group_name_H-M   'P 1'
#
loop_
_entity.id
_entity.type
_entity.pdbx_description
1 polymer ?
#
loop_
_entity_poly.entity_id
_entity_poly.type
_entity_poly.pdbx_seq_one_letter_code
_entity_poly.pdbx_strand_id
1 'polypeptide(L)' 'MQVSVETTQGLGRRVTITIAADSIETAVKSELVNVAKKSTY' A
#
# COMPACT_ATOMS: atom_id res chain seq x y z
N MET A 1 6.26 -4.21 6.38
CA MET A 1 6.07 -2.80 6.00
C MET A 1 7.11 -1.97 6.74
N GLN A 2 7.86 -1.13 6.04
CA GLN A 2 8.93 -0.30 6.60
C GLN A 2 8.64 1.17 6.24
N VAL A 3 8.81 2.06 7.21
CA VAL A 3 8.53 3.49 7.06
C VAL A 3 9.75 4.26 7.53
N SER A 4 10.31 5.08 6.64
CA SER A 4 11.42 6.00 6.94
C SER A 4 10.94 7.42 6.76
N VAL A 5 11.24 8.30 7.72
CA VAL A 5 10.84 9.71 7.68
C VAL A 5 12.11 10.55 7.64
N GLU A 6 12.28 11.30 6.56
CA GLU A 6 13.41 12.20 6.37
C GLU A 6 12.91 13.65 6.38
N THR A 7 13.48 14.50 7.23
CA THR A 7 13.23 15.94 7.19
C THR A 7 14.02 16.57 6.04
N THR A 8 13.31 17.06 5.04
CA THR A 8 13.86 17.89 3.96
C THR A 8 14.01 19.34 4.42
N GLN A 9 14.65 20.20 3.61
CA GLN A 9 14.90 21.59 4.02
C GLN A 9 13.61 22.33 4.42
N GLY A 10 13.65 23.02 5.55
CA GLY A 10 12.48 23.70 6.13
C GLY A 10 11.56 22.75 6.93
N LEU A 11 10.24 22.87 6.73
CA LEU A 11 9.23 22.03 7.39
C LEU A 11 8.81 20.80 6.56
N GLY A 12 9.44 20.59 5.41
CA GLY A 12 9.11 19.48 4.52
C GLY A 12 9.51 18.14 5.14
N ARG A 13 8.59 17.18 5.14
CA ARG A 13 8.81 15.80 5.61
C ARG A 13 8.63 14.87 4.42
N ARG A 14 9.67 14.13 4.08
CA ARG A 14 9.61 13.05 3.10
C ARG A 14 9.39 11.75 3.85
N VAL A 15 8.35 11.02 3.48
CA VAL A 15 8.05 9.71 4.07
C VAL A 15 8.30 8.66 2.99
N THR A 16 9.34 7.87 3.18
CA THR A 16 9.66 6.73 2.31
C THR A 16 9.01 5.49 2.90
N ILE A 17 8.02 4.94 2.21
CA ILE A 17 7.29 3.75 2.64
C ILE A 17 7.72 2.58 1.74
N THR A 18 8.31 1.57 2.35
CA THR A 18 8.61 0.30 1.68
C THR A 18 7.55 -0.72 2.05
N ILE A 19 6.82 -1.18 1.05
CA ILE A 19 5.78 -2.20 1.18
C ILE A 19 6.34 -3.51 0.65
N ALA A 20 6.17 -4.59 1.41
CA ALA A 20 6.60 -5.92 0.99
C ALA A 20 5.73 -6.42 -0.17
N ALA A 21 6.34 -7.07 -1.16
CA ALA A 21 5.63 -7.58 -2.33
C ALA A 21 4.49 -8.54 -1.94
N ASP A 22 4.71 -9.39 -0.93
CA ASP A 22 3.70 -10.35 -0.44
C ASP A 22 2.43 -9.66 0.08
N SER A 23 2.58 -8.48 0.69
CA SER A 23 1.44 -7.69 1.16
C SER A 23 0.64 -7.09 0.00
N ILE A 24 1.30 -6.74 -1.10
CA ILE A 24 0.65 -6.22 -2.31
C ILE A 24 -0.13 -7.34 -3.01
N GLU A 25 0.49 -8.50 -3.23
CA GLU A 25 -0.17 -9.62 -3.92
C GLU A 25 -1.41 -10.12 -3.16
N THR A 26 -1.30 -10.23 -1.83
CA THR A 26 -2.42 -10.65 -0.99
C THR A 26 -3.58 -9.65 -1.06
N ALA A 27 -3.27 -8.35 -1.02
CA ALA A 27 -4.28 -7.30 -1.14
C ALA A 27 -4.95 -7.30 -2.52
N VAL A 28 -4.18 -7.40 -3.60
CA VAL A 28 -4.71 -7.44 -4.98
C VAL A 28 -5.61 -8.65 -5.19
N LYS A 29 -5.19 -9.84 -4.72
CA LYS A 29 -5.99 -11.07 -4.85
C LYS A 29 -7.30 -10.97 -4.07
N SER A 30 -7.26 -10.43 -2.86
CA SER A 30 -8.45 -10.23 -2.03
C SER A 30 -9.43 -9.24 -2.66
N GLU A 31 -8.92 -8.10 -3.14
CA GLU A 31 -9.73 -7.08 -3.82
C GLU A 31 -10.36 -7.64 -5.11
N LEU A 32 -9.60 -8.38 -5.92
CA LEU A 32 -10.12 -8.98 -7.15
C LEU A 32 -11.27 -9.96 -6.86
N VAL A 33 -11.12 -10.80 -5.83
CA VAL A 33 -12.17 -11.74 -5.40
C VAL A 33 -13.39 -11.01 -4.86
N ASN A 34 -13.19 -9.93 -4.09
CA ASN A 34 -14.28 -9.13 -3.55
C ASN A 34 -15.04 -8.38 -4.66
N VAL A 35 -14.34 -7.77 -5.60
CA VAL A 35 -14.93 -7.10 -6.77
C VAL A 35 -15.68 -8.11 -7.63
N ALA A 36 -15.10 -9.28 -7.91
CA ALA A 36 -15.77 -10.33 -8.67
C ALA A 36 -17.06 -10.79 -7.97
N LYS A 37 -17.01 -11.06 -6.66
CA LYS A 37 -18.19 -11.45 -5.87
C LYS A 37 -19.25 -10.35 -5.83
N LYS A 38 -18.84 -9.08 -5.73
CA LYS A 38 -19.73 -7.93 -5.66
C LYS A 38 -20.33 -7.56 -7.03
N SER A 39 -19.62 -7.81 -8.12
CA SER A 39 -20.11 -7.56 -9.49
C SER A 39 -21.04 -8.65 -10.01
N THR A 40 -21.09 -9.82 -9.36
CA THR A 40 -21.94 -10.94 -9.78
C THR A 40 -23.30 -10.96 -9.06
N TYR A 41 -23.58 -9.99 -8.18
CA TYR A 41 -24.85 -9.80 -7.47
C TYR A 41 -25.52 -8.48 -7.86
#